data_AF-A0A2T4VEF5-F1
#
_entry.id   AF-A0A2T4VEF5-F1
#
_cell.length_a   1.000
_cell.length_b   1.000
_cell.length_c   1.000
_cell.angle_alpha   90.00
_cell.angle_beta   90.00
_cell.angle_gamma   90.00
#
_symmetry.space_group_name_H-M   'P 1'
#
loop_
_entity.id
_entity.type
_entity.pdbx_description
1 polymer ?
#
loop_
_entity_poly.entity_id
_entity_poly.type
_entity_poly.pdbx_seq_one_letter_code
_entity_poly.pdbx_strand_id
1 'polypeptide(L)'
;MDGEARIVEVDGQRFRVRFDPLEGSLEVETSGGEPVRLLAFRFDAYLAALDRHVYVGAEGLSFDPGAFSREVLEHSGVPVALFAELSPLALWWAAAGSGAGPREPASDGWVDVGPVRVQLRPWTWVRRGRALSASVSTRDDGTRALSLERYLREMLSASIVATEPSAFSLESLSGPETAALIDAAVAMNIPGERLEDQLSRSREPEGQALAHLTLRLCKALGWTPSQVWEAPAAEVDRLLSLLDVVEVPAPAAAPAGASGLASHPDAVVIQVEEG
;
A
#
# COMPACT_ATOMS: atom_id res chain seq x y z
N MET A 1 -1.60 2.95 38.94
CA MET A 1 -0.27 3.56 38.77
C MET A 1 -0.51 4.76 37.87
N ASP A 2 -0.47 5.97 38.43
CA ASP A 2 -0.57 7.19 37.61
C ASP A 2 0.62 7.24 36.66
N GLY A 3 0.34 7.49 35.37
CA GLY A 3 1.38 7.70 34.38
C GLY A 3 2.29 8.87 34.79
N GLU A 4 3.60 8.70 34.66
CA GLU A 4 4.54 9.80 34.84
C GLU A 4 4.34 10.82 33.71
N ALA A 5 4.29 12.11 34.06
CA ALA A 5 4.18 13.17 33.06
C ALA A 5 5.46 13.25 32.23
N ARG A 6 5.33 13.30 30.91
CA ARG A 6 6.44 13.33 29.94
C ARG A 6 6.25 14.50 28.97
N ILE A 7 7.36 14.97 28.40
CA ILE A 7 7.33 15.96 27.33
C ILE A 7 7.46 15.22 26.00
N VAL A 8 6.52 15.45 25.10
CA VAL A 8 6.55 14.97 23.71
C VAL A 8 6.69 16.18 22.80
N GLU A 9 7.58 16.10 21.81
CA GLU A 9 7.76 17.13 20.79
C GLU A 9 7.13 16.64 19.48
N VAL A 10 6.12 17.35 18.97
CA VAL A 10 5.38 17.05 17.74
C VAL A 10 5.35 18.30 16.88
N ASP A 11 5.82 18.21 15.63
CA ASP A 11 5.90 19.34 14.69
C ASP A 11 6.57 20.60 15.30
N GLY A 12 7.62 20.39 16.12
CA GLY A 12 8.35 21.47 16.80
C GLY A 12 7.62 22.09 18.00
N GLN A 13 6.45 21.57 18.38
CA GLN A 13 5.70 21.99 19.56
C GLN A 13 5.86 20.99 20.70
N ARG A 14 5.97 21.48 21.93
CA ARG A 14 6.16 20.65 23.13
C ARG A 14 4.87 20.52 23.92
N PHE A 15 4.45 19.29 24.12
CA PHE A 15 3.26 18.94 24.89
C PHE A 15 3.68 18.19 26.15
N ARG A 16 3.13 18.61 27.29
CA ARG A 16 3.26 17.87 28.54
C ARG A 16 2.09 16.92 28.66
N VAL A 17 2.39 15.62 28.63
CA VAL A 17 1.40 14.57 28.50
C VAL A 17 1.54 13.50 29.57
N ARG A 18 0.42 12.87 29.92
CA ARG A 18 0.36 11.69 30.77
C ARG A 18 -0.41 10.59 30.05
N PHE A 19 0.21 9.42 29.94
CA PHE A 19 -0.41 8.26 29.33
C PHE A 19 -1.14 7.43 30.38
N ASP A 20 -2.40 7.13 30.13
CA ASP A 20 -3.14 6.11 30.87
C ASP A 20 -3.24 4.85 29.99
N PRO A 21 -2.43 3.81 30.27
CA PRO A 21 -2.45 2.56 29.52
C PRO A 21 -3.68 1.70 29.81
N LEU A 22 -4.38 1.90 30.93
CA LEU A 22 -5.58 1.12 31.26
C LEU A 22 -6.78 1.64 30.46
N GLU A 23 -6.90 2.95 30.35
CA GLU A 23 -8.01 3.57 29.62
C GLU A 23 -7.67 3.92 28.17
N GLY A 24 -6.43 3.67 27.74
CA GLY A 24 -6.00 3.90 26.35
C GLY A 24 -6.12 5.37 25.95
N SER A 25 -5.76 6.28 26.87
CA SER A 25 -5.98 7.72 26.69
C SER A 25 -4.76 8.55 27.05
N LEU A 26 -4.73 9.77 26.52
CA LEU A 26 -3.66 10.73 26.68
C LEU A 26 -4.20 12.00 27.35
N GLU A 27 -3.76 12.28 28.58
CA GLU A 27 -4.00 13.58 29.18
C GLU A 27 -2.92 14.55 28.70
N VAL A 28 -3.30 15.77 28.31
CA VAL A 28 -2.41 16.84 27.90
C VAL A 28 -2.69 18.10 28.69
N GLU A 29 -1.64 18.71 29.25
CA GLU A 29 -1.73 20.04 29.83
C GLU A 29 -1.82 21.07 28.69
N THR A 30 -2.89 21.88 28.69
CA THR A 30 -3.12 22.92 27.69
C THR A 30 -2.47 24.24 28.08
N SER A 31 -2.36 25.16 27.13
CA SER A 31 -1.93 26.55 27.38
C SER A 31 -2.78 27.28 28.44
N GLY A 32 -4.05 26.87 28.61
CA GLY A 32 -4.96 27.37 29.64
C GLY A 32 -4.76 26.77 31.03
N GLY A 33 -3.87 25.79 31.18
CA GLY A 33 -3.56 25.12 32.46
C GLY A 33 -4.54 24.01 32.85
N GLU A 34 -5.68 23.88 32.16
CA GLU A 34 -6.62 22.78 32.36
C GLU A 34 -6.18 21.56 31.53
N PRO A 35 -6.09 20.36 32.13
CA PRO A 35 -5.77 19.15 31.40
C PRO A 35 -6.95 18.72 30.53
N VAL A 36 -6.66 18.32 29.30
CA VAL A 36 -7.62 17.75 28.37
C VAL A 36 -7.25 16.30 28.10
N ARG A 37 -8.27 15.46 27.93
CA ARG A 37 -8.09 14.05 27.65
C ARG A 37 -8.36 13.75 26.19
N LEU A 38 -7.44 13.06 25.53
CA LEU A 38 -7.56 12.53 24.18
C LEU A 38 -7.79 11.02 24.24
N LEU A 39 -8.86 10.55 23.62
CA LEU A 39 -9.21 9.14 23.51
C LEU A 39 -8.58 8.55 22.25
N ALA A 40 -8.02 7.34 22.34
CA ALA A 40 -7.58 6.64 21.15
C ALA A 40 -8.78 6.17 20.33
N PHE A 41 -8.73 6.37 19.00
CA PHE A 41 -9.64 5.66 18.11
C PHE A 41 -9.46 4.15 18.30
N ARG A 42 -10.56 3.42 18.27
CA ARG A 42 -10.54 1.96 18.13
C ARG A 42 -10.45 1.60 16.66
N PHE A 43 -10.05 0.38 16.37
CA PHE A 43 -9.89 -0.15 15.01
C PHE A 43 -10.98 0.31 14.02
N ASP A 44 -12.26 0.12 14.35
CA ASP A 44 -13.36 0.52 13.45
C ASP A 44 -13.45 2.02 13.25
N ALA A 45 -13.34 2.80 14.34
CA ALA A 45 -13.39 4.26 14.28
C ALA A 45 -12.20 4.82 13.49
N TYR A 46 -11.02 4.22 13.64
CA TYR A 46 -9.81 4.60 12.93
C TYR A 46 -9.94 4.36 11.43
N LEU A 47 -10.38 3.17 11.01
CA LEU A 47 -10.57 2.86 9.58
C LEU A 47 -11.66 3.74 8.95
N ALA A 48 -12.77 3.97 9.66
CA ALA A 48 -13.86 4.81 9.18
C ALA A 48 -13.42 6.29 9.07
N ALA A 49 -12.60 6.78 10.00
CA ALA A 49 -12.03 8.12 9.92
C ALA A 49 -11.06 8.26 8.74
N LEU A 50 -10.22 7.25 8.48
CA LEU A 50 -9.37 7.23 7.29
C LEU A 50 -10.20 7.26 5.99
N ASP A 51 -11.28 6.48 5.91
CA ASP A 51 -12.17 6.45 4.74
C ASP A 51 -12.82 7.81 4.44
N ARG A 52 -13.19 8.56 5.48
CA ARG A 52 -13.77 9.91 5.33
C ARG A 52 -12.75 10.96 4.88
N HIS A 53 -11.51 10.86 5.31
CA HIS A 53 -10.50 11.91 5.15
C HIS A 53 -9.44 11.61 4.09
N VAL A 54 -9.52 10.44 3.45
CA VAL A 54 -8.72 10.09 2.28
C VAL A 54 -9.60 10.16 1.03
N TYR A 55 -9.12 10.87 0.02
CA TYR A 55 -9.82 11.05 -1.24
C TYR A 55 -8.92 10.70 -2.43
N VAL A 56 -9.55 10.15 -3.47
CA VAL A 56 -8.88 9.85 -4.74
C VAL A 56 -9.13 11.03 -5.68
N GLY A 57 -8.11 11.85 -5.88
CA GLY A 57 -8.09 12.95 -6.85
C GLY A 57 -7.44 12.57 -8.17
N ALA A 58 -7.36 13.53 -9.09
CA ALA A 58 -6.70 13.35 -10.40
C ALA A 58 -5.20 13.01 -10.27
N GLU A 59 -4.54 13.54 -9.23
CA GLU A 59 -3.12 13.31 -8.92
C GLU A 59 -2.88 12.07 -8.03
N GLY A 60 -3.94 11.32 -7.72
CA GLY A 60 -3.87 10.13 -6.87
C GLY A 60 -4.51 10.32 -5.49
N LEU A 61 -4.03 9.56 -4.51
CA LEU A 61 -4.55 9.59 -3.14
C LEU A 61 -4.07 10.85 -2.42
N SER A 62 -5.00 11.52 -1.75
CA SER A 62 -4.74 12.69 -0.92
C SER A 62 -5.40 12.49 0.44
N PHE A 63 -4.79 13.04 1.48
CA PHE A 63 -5.24 12.94 2.87
C PHE A 63 -5.49 14.36 3.40
N ASP A 64 -6.60 14.58 4.10
CA ASP A 64 -6.87 15.83 4.82
C ASP A 64 -6.48 15.67 6.31
N PRO A 65 -5.25 16.03 6.69
CA PRO A 65 -4.82 15.95 8.09
C PRO A 65 -5.60 16.92 8.99
N GLY A 66 -6.10 18.04 8.46
CA GLY A 66 -6.84 19.02 9.26
C GLY A 66 -8.27 18.58 9.56
N ALA A 67 -8.93 17.86 8.66
CA ALA A 67 -10.22 17.25 8.94
C ALA A 67 -10.06 16.02 9.86
N PHE A 68 -9.04 15.20 9.64
CA PHE A 68 -8.77 14.04 10.49
C PHE A 68 -8.41 14.44 11.93
N SER A 69 -7.56 15.44 12.13
CA SER A 69 -7.20 15.92 13.48
C SER A 69 -8.41 16.48 14.23
N ARG A 70 -9.28 17.24 13.55
CA ARG A 70 -10.53 17.73 14.11
C ARG A 70 -11.42 16.58 14.56
N GLU A 71 -11.57 15.53 13.77
CA GLU A 71 -12.39 14.39 14.15
C GLU A 71 -11.86 13.66 15.39
N VAL A 72 -10.53 13.52 15.53
CA VAL A 72 -9.89 12.97 16.74
C VAL A 72 -10.20 13.81 17.98
N LEU A 73 -10.13 15.14 17.84
CA LEU A 73 -10.40 16.08 18.92
C LEU A 73 -11.89 16.12 19.30
N GLU A 74 -12.78 16.12 18.31
CA GLU A 74 -14.23 16.04 18.51
C GLU A 74 -14.64 14.73 19.20
N HIS A 75 -14.07 13.61 18.78
CA HIS A 75 -14.29 12.30 19.42
C HIS A 75 -13.90 12.29 20.90
N SER A 76 -12.87 13.06 21.24
CA SER A 76 -12.38 13.18 22.62
C SER A 76 -13.12 14.23 23.44
N GLY A 77 -14.11 14.92 22.87
CA GLY A 77 -14.87 15.97 23.55
C GLY A 77 -14.07 17.24 23.82
N VAL A 78 -12.98 17.48 23.06
CA VAL A 78 -12.15 18.67 23.24
C VAL A 78 -12.92 19.93 22.82
N PRO A 79 -12.83 21.04 23.57
CA PRO A 79 -13.38 22.32 23.15
C PRO A 79 -12.76 22.83 21.85
N VAL A 80 -13.58 23.34 20.92
CA VAL A 80 -13.14 23.87 19.61
C VAL A 80 -12.04 24.94 19.72
N ALA A 81 -12.04 25.72 20.79
CA ALA A 81 -11.02 26.74 21.06
C ALA A 81 -9.59 26.17 21.14
N LEU A 82 -9.45 24.89 21.48
CA LEU A 82 -8.16 24.21 21.61
C LEU A 82 -7.75 23.43 20.35
N PHE A 83 -8.56 23.43 19.30
CA PHE A 83 -8.30 22.59 18.13
C PHE A 83 -7.00 22.96 17.41
N ALA A 84 -6.75 24.26 17.25
CA ALA A 84 -5.54 24.73 16.60
C ALA A 84 -4.27 24.36 17.40
N GLU A 85 -4.35 24.43 18.73
CA GLU A 85 -3.25 24.07 19.64
C GLU A 85 -2.97 22.56 19.62
N LEU A 86 -4.03 21.74 19.71
CA LEU A 86 -3.90 20.30 19.89
C LEU A 86 -3.88 19.50 18.58
N SER A 87 -4.09 20.13 17.42
CA SER A 87 -4.14 19.44 16.13
C SER A 87 -2.89 18.59 15.83
N PRO A 88 -1.64 19.08 15.99
CA PRO A 88 -0.45 18.24 15.75
C PRO A 88 -0.41 17.03 16.69
N LEU A 89 -0.71 17.25 17.98
CA LEU A 89 -0.73 16.18 18.98
C LEU A 89 -1.83 15.14 18.69
N ALA A 90 -3.00 15.58 18.21
CA ALA A 90 -4.10 14.69 17.84
C ALA A 90 -3.71 13.75 16.67
N LEU A 91 -3.02 14.29 15.66
CA LEU A 91 -2.48 13.49 14.55
C LEU A 91 -1.46 12.47 15.03
N TRP A 92 -0.49 12.93 15.83
CA TRP A 92 0.53 12.07 16.41
C TRP A 92 -0.09 10.97 17.28
N TRP A 93 -1.06 11.31 18.12
CA TRP A 93 -1.75 10.37 19.00
C TRP A 93 -2.53 9.31 18.23
N ALA A 94 -3.17 9.69 17.12
CA ALA A 94 -3.95 8.77 16.30
C ALA A 94 -3.08 7.84 15.43
N ALA A 95 -1.91 8.29 14.97
CA ALA A 95 -1.07 7.54 14.03
C ALA A 95 0.09 6.78 14.69
N ALA A 96 0.81 7.41 15.62
CA ALA A 96 2.01 6.84 16.24
C ALA A 96 1.79 6.49 17.72
N GLY A 97 0.99 7.29 18.42
CA GLY A 97 0.80 7.14 19.86
C GLY A 97 2.13 7.16 20.62
N SER A 98 2.16 6.55 21.80
CA SER A 98 3.38 6.39 22.61
C SER A 98 4.25 5.19 22.23
N GLY A 99 3.81 4.39 21.24
CA GLY A 99 4.48 3.16 20.83
C GLY A 99 5.70 3.42 19.96
N ALA A 100 6.70 2.54 20.04
CA ALA A 100 7.75 2.48 19.04
C ALA A 100 7.12 2.10 17.69
N GLY A 101 7.53 2.79 16.62
CA GLY A 101 7.01 2.61 15.26
C GLY A 101 7.13 1.18 14.71
N PRO A 102 6.68 0.95 13.46
CA PRO A 102 6.54 -0.39 12.90
C PRO A 102 7.85 -1.19 13.02
N ARG A 103 7.77 -2.36 13.65
CA ARG A 103 8.85 -3.34 13.67
C ARG A 103 8.77 -4.15 12.38
N GLU A 104 9.90 -4.30 11.69
CA GLU A 104 9.97 -5.24 10.56
C GLU A 104 9.50 -6.63 11.02
N PRO A 105 8.71 -7.34 10.19
CA PRO A 105 8.35 -8.71 10.50
C PRO A 105 9.61 -9.54 10.73
N ALA A 106 9.60 -10.32 11.81
CA ALA A 106 10.61 -11.36 11.97
C ALA A 106 10.54 -12.33 10.78
N SER A 107 11.62 -13.08 10.54
CA SER A 107 11.73 -13.99 9.39
C SER A 107 10.66 -15.10 9.37
N ASP A 108 9.97 -15.31 10.49
CA ASP A 108 8.84 -16.24 10.66
C ASP A 108 7.47 -15.61 10.32
N GLY A 109 7.45 -14.35 9.88
CA GLY A 109 6.26 -13.59 9.48
C GLY A 109 5.49 -12.97 10.64
N TRP A 110 6.00 -13.03 11.87
CA TRP A 110 5.33 -12.45 13.03
C TRP A 110 5.76 -11.01 13.30
N VAL A 111 4.78 -10.18 13.69
CA VAL A 111 4.96 -8.76 14.04
C VAL A 111 4.27 -8.48 15.38
N ASP A 112 4.94 -7.75 16.27
CA ASP A 112 4.33 -7.23 17.50
C ASP A 112 3.53 -5.96 17.18
N VAL A 113 2.25 -5.95 17.57
CA VAL A 113 1.35 -4.80 17.42
C VAL A 113 0.69 -4.54 18.78
N GLY A 114 1.38 -3.74 19.61
CA GLY A 114 0.91 -3.44 20.97
C GLY A 114 0.74 -4.71 21.82
N PRO A 115 -0.47 -5.05 22.27
CA PRO A 115 -0.73 -6.21 23.13
C PRO A 115 -0.84 -7.55 22.38
N VAL A 116 -0.79 -7.55 21.04
CA VAL A 116 -0.96 -8.76 20.23
C VAL A 116 0.23 -8.97 19.31
N ARG A 117 0.62 -10.23 19.11
CA ARG A 117 1.53 -10.62 18.03
C ARG A 117 0.71 -11.17 16.87
N VAL A 118 0.99 -10.74 15.66
CA VAL A 118 0.20 -11.10 14.47
C VAL A 118 1.12 -11.76 13.45
N GLN A 119 0.73 -12.95 12.97
CA GLN A 119 1.42 -13.60 11.87
C GLN A 119 0.82 -13.12 10.56
N LEU A 120 1.66 -12.54 9.73
CA LEU A 120 1.28 -11.95 8.46
C LEU A 120 1.86 -12.77 7.28
N ARG A 121 1.17 -12.73 6.14
CA ARG A 121 1.66 -13.25 4.86
C ARG A 121 1.43 -12.27 3.70
N PRO A 122 2.29 -12.29 2.66
CA PRO A 122 2.03 -11.56 1.43
C PRO A 122 0.73 -12.04 0.76
N TRP A 123 0.13 -11.20 -0.07
CA TRP A 123 -1.04 -11.57 -0.83
C TRP A 123 -0.70 -12.18 -2.17
N THR A 124 -1.62 -13.03 -2.60
CA THR A 124 -1.70 -13.38 -4.01
C THR A 124 -2.40 -12.26 -4.79
N TRP A 125 -2.05 -12.15 -6.07
CA TRP A 125 -2.70 -11.22 -7.00
C TRP A 125 -4.23 -11.36 -7.01
N VAL A 126 -4.72 -12.60 -6.94
CA VAL A 126 -6.16 -12.91 -6.92
C VAL A 126 -6.84 -12.30 -5.68
N ARG A 127 -6.22 -12.37 -4.51
CA ARG A 127 -6.78 -11.78 -3.28
C ARG A 127 -6.80 -10.27 -3.36
N ARG A 128 -5.73 -9.65 -3.86
CA ARG A 128 -5.68 -8.20 -4.11
C ARG A 128 -6.82 -7.73 -5.03
N GLY A 129 -7.04 -8.45 -6.13
CA GLY A 129 -8.09 -8.13 -7.09
C GLY A 129 -9.50 -8.27 -6.48
N ARG A 130 -9.73 -9.29 -5.65
CA ARG A 130 -11.01 -9.49 -4.94
C ARG A 130 -11.27 -8.39 -3.92
N ALA A 131 -10.29 -8.07 -3.07
CA ALA A 131 -10.37 -6.98 -2.09
C ALA A 131 -10.71 -5.64 -2.77
N LEU A 132 -10.02 -5.32 -3.87
CA LEU A 132 -10.29 -4.11 -4.64
C LEU A 132 -11.70 -4.11 -5.22
N SER A 133 -12.11 -5.21 -5.85
CA SER A 133 -13.44 -5.33 -6.47
C SER A 133 -14.57 -5.21 -5.45
N ALA A 134 -14.40 -5.78 -4.25
CA ALA A 134 -15.38 -5.68 -3.16
C ALA A 134 -15.46 -4.26 -2.58
N SER A 135 -14.39 -3.47 -2.72
CA SER A 135 -14.24 -2.13 -2.13
C SER A 135 -14.63 -0.99 -3.05
N VAL A 136 -14.91 -1.28 -4.32
CA VAL A 136 -15.37 -0.28 -5.29
C VAL A 136 -16.89 -0.39 -5.47
N SER A 137 -17.60 0.70 -5.19
CA SER A 137 -19.02 0.85 -5.51
C SER A 137 -19.21 1.84 -6.66
N THR A 138 -20.34 1.72 -7.36
CA THR A 138 -20.78 2.73 -8.33
C THR A 138 -21.78 3.64 -7.62
N ARG A 139 -21.54 4.94 -7.65
CA ARG A 139 -22.46 5.96 -7.13
C ARG A 139 -23.57 6.22 -8.15
N ASP A 140 -24.62 6.91 -7.72
CA ASP A 140 -25.80 7.21 -8.55
C ASP A 140 -25.46 8.04 -9.81
N ASP A 141 -24.37 8.81 -9.76
CA ASP A 141 -23.83 9.59 -10.89
C ASP A 141 -22.98 8.76 -11.87
N GLY A 142 -22.87 7.44 -11.65
CA GLY A 142 -22.04 6.54 -12.44
C GLY A 142 -20.55 6.59 -12.10
N THR A 143 -20.12 7.43 -11.16
CA THR A 143 -18.72 7.47 -10.72
C THR A 143 -18.40 6.27 -9.85
N ARG A 144 -17.15 5.79 -9.94
CA ARG A 144 -16.65 4.73 -9.07
C ARG A 144 -16.10 5.35 -7.81
N ALA A 145 -16.53 4.85 -6.66
CA ALA A 145 -16.03 5.25 -5.35
C ALA A 145 -15.32 4.07 -4.70
N LEU A 146 -14.08 4.28 -4.25
CA LEU A 146 -13.35 3.34 -3.42
C LEU A 146 -13.71 3.61 -1.96
N SER A 147 -14.14 2.57 -1.23
CA SER A 147 -14.10 2.57 0.23
C SER A 147 -12.73 2.08 0.68
N LEU A 148 -11.94 3.00 1.21
CA LEU A 148 -10.66 2.70 1.83
C LEU A 148 -10.85 1.82 3.06
N GLU A 149 -11.87 2.07 3.89
CA GLU A 149 -12.15 1.23 5.06
C GLU A 149 -12.33 -0.23 4.63
N ARG A 150 -13.22 -0.49 3.67
CA ARG A 150 -13.48 -1.86 3.21
C ARG A 150 -12.22 -2.47 2.61
N TYR A 151 -11.46 -1.69 1.83
CA TYR A 151 -10.21 -2.17 1.25
C TYR A 151 -9.19 -2.56 2.31
N LEU A 152 -9.00 -1.75 3.35
CA LEU A 152 -8.09 -2.02 4.47
C LEU A 152 -8.56 -3.21 5.32
N ARG A 153 -9.87 -3.41 5.49
CA ARG A 153 -10.39 -4.61 6.20
C ARG A 153 -10.13 -5.89 5.42
N GLU A 154 -10.46 -5.90 4.13
CA GLU A 154 -10.14 -7.02 3.24
C GLU A 154 -8.62 -7.25 3.17
N MET A 155 -7.86 -6.15 3.25
CA MET A 155 -6.41 -6.19 3.27
C MET A 155 -5.90 -7.00 4.48
N LEU A 156 -6.28 -6.55 5.67
CA LEU A 156 -5.86 -7.18 6.91
C LEU A 156 -6.38 -8.62 7.01
N SER A 157 -7.64 -8.88 6.61
CA SER A 157 -8.20 -10.23 6.60
C SER A 157 -7.42 -11.20 5.69
N ALA A 158 -6.97 -10.73 4.53
CA ALA A 158 -6.18 -11.55 3.61
C ALA A 158 -4.73 -11.78 4.08
N SER A 159 -4.15 -10.79 4.79
CA SER A 159 -2.78 -10.82 5.32
C SER A 159 -2.64 -11.66 6.59
N ILE A 160 -3.62 -11.58 7.50
CA ILE A 160 -3.51 -12.19 8.82
C ILE A 160 -3.69 -13.71 8.71
N VAL A 161 -2.74 -14.45 9.30
CA VAL A 161 -2.75 -15.91 9.36
C VAL A 161 -3.13 -16.38 10.76
N ALA A 162 -2.56 -15.76 11.78
CA ALA A 162 -2.78 -16.09 13.19
C ALA A 162 -2.54 -14.86 14.08
N THR A 163 -3.09 -14.91 15.30
CA THR A 163 -2.83 -13.93 16.35
C THR A 163 -2.38 -14.65 17.62
N GLU A 164 -1.56 -13.98 18.43
CA GLU A 164 -1.19 -14.41 19.77
C GLU A 164 -1.50 -13.26 20.75
N PRO A 165 -2.49 -13.42 21.64
CA PRO A 165 -3.31 -14.62 21.85
C PRO A 165 -4.29 -14.91 20.69
N SER A 166 -4.66 -16.19 20.50
CA SER A 166 -5.47 -16.65 19.36
C SER A 166 -6.92 -16.16 19.35
N ALA A 167 -7.44 -15.75 20.52
CA ALA A 167 -8.78 -15.17 20.66
C ALA A 167 -8.77 -13.63 20.69
N PHE A 168 -7.67 -12.99 20.28
CA PHE A 168 -7.57 -11.53 20.25
C PHE A 168 -8.49 -10.95 19.16
N SER A 169 -9.31 -9.96 19.52
CA SER A 169 -10.14 -9.23 18.56
C SER A 169 -9.41 -8.00 18.04
N LEU A 170 -9.33 -7.84 16.72
CA LEU A 170 -8.74 -6.63 16.10
C LEU A 170 -9.51 -5.36 16.47
N GLU A 171 -10.81 -5.46 16.78
CA GLU A 171 -11.63 -4.34 17.26
C GLU A 171 -11.08 -3.74 18.56
N SER A 172 -10.23 -4.50 19.27
CA SER A 172 -9.57 -4.06 20.48
C SER A 172 -8.26 -3.29 20.28
N LEU A 173 -7.82 -3.11 19.03
CA LEU A 173 -6.66 -2.27 18.70
C LEU A 173 -7.02 -0.78 18.81
N SER A 174 -6.07 0.00 19.29
CA SER A 174 -6.05 1.46 19.19
C SER A 174 -5.67 1.92 17.78
N GLY A 175 -5.84 3.21 17.49
CA GLY A 175 -5.45 3.84 16.23
C GLY A 175 -3.97 3.60 15.89
N PRO A 176 -3.02 3.88 16.81
CA PRO A 176 -1.60 3.59 16.59
C PRO A 176 -1.30 2.13 16.31
N GLU A 177 -1.94 1.21 17.02
CA GLU A 177 -1.77 -0.22 16.79
C GLU A 177 -2.37 -0.66 15.45
N THR A 178 -3.51 -0.09 15.08
CA THR A 178 -4.16 -0.32 13.78
C THR A 178 -3.27 0.19 12.64
N ALA A 179 -2.67 1.37 12.80
CA ALA A 179 -1.72 1.96 11.86
C ALA A 179 -0.48 1.07 11.71
N ALA A 180 0.13 0.64 12.82
CA ALA A 180 1.28 -0.25 12.81
C ALA A 180 0.99 -1.60 12.11
N LEU A 181 -0.21 -2.15 12.32
CA LEU A 181 -0.65 -3.38 11.64
C LEU A 181 -0.84 -3.17 10.13
N ILE A 182 -1.41 -2.04 9.72
CA ILE A 182 -1.54 -1.64 8.32
C ILE A 182 -0.17 -1.51 7.67
N ASP A 183 0.74 -0.77 8.30
CA ASP A 183 2.10 -0.54 7.81
C ASP A 183 2.86 -1.86 7.65
N ALA A 184 2.77 -2.75 8.64
CA ALA A 184 3.38 -4.08 8.56
C ALA A 184 2.79 -4.93 7.42
N ALA A 185 1.47 -4.90 7.24
CA ALA A 185 0.81 -5.59 6.14
C ALA A 185 1.20 -5.02 4.77
N VAL A 186 1.36 -3.71 4.67
CA VAL A 186 1.80 -3.01 3.46
C VAL A 186 3.26 -3.33 3.15
N ALA A 187 4.15 -3.28 4.14
CA ALA A 187 5.58 -3.53 3.98
C ALA A 187 5.89 -4.91 3.38
N MET A 188 5.11 -5.94 3.72
CA MET A 188 5.25 -7.28 3.12
C MET A 188 4.81 -7.36 1.64
N ASN A 189 3.97 -6.43 1.18
CA ASN A 189 3.36 -6.46 -0.14
C ASN A 189 3.94 -5.39 -1.08
N ILE A 190 4.70 -4.43 -0.55
CA ILE A 190 5.52 -3.54 -1.36
C ILE A 190 6.72 -4.36 -1.84
N PRO A 191 6.95 -4.48 -3.16
CA PRO A 191 8.18 -5.10 -3.66
C PRO A 191 9.33 -4.26 -3.10
N GLY A 192 10.21 -4.93 -2.34
CA GLY A 192 11.27 -4.27 -1.59
C GLY A 192 12.22 -3.49 -2.50
N GLU A 193 13.23 -2.88 -1.91
CA GLU A 193 14.30 -2.19 -2.63
C GLU A 193 15.20 -3.13 -3.47
N ARG A 194 14.72 -4.32 -3.84
CA ARG A 194 15.46 -5.21 -4.72
C ARG A 194 15.71 -4.50 -6.04
N LEU A 195 16.96 -4.55 -6.49
CA LEU A 195 17.38 -3.88 -7.71
C LEU A 195 16.54 -4.34 -8.92
N GLU A 196 16.05 -5.59 -8.90
CA GLU A 196 15.07 -6.17 -9.85
C GLU A 196 13.80 -5.34 -9.98
N ASP A 197 13.18 -5.03 -8.83
CA ASP A 197 11.93 -4.30 -8.76
C ASP A 197 12.12 -2.82 -9.09
N GLN A 198 13.29 -2.25 -8.75
CA GLN A 198 13.64 -0.88 -9.10
C GLN A 198 13.86 -0.71 -10.62
N LEU A 199 14.67 -1.59 -11.22
CA LEU A 199 14.99 -1.52 -12.65
C LEU A 199 13.78 -1.86 -13.53
N SER A 200 12.88 -2.73 -13.07
CA SER A 200 11.61 -3.01 -13.75
C SER A 200 10.63 -1.83 -13.74
N ARG A 201 10.77 -0.89 -12.79
CA ARG A 201 9.98 0.35 -12.71
C ARG A 201 10.64 1.52 -13.44
N SER A 202 11.93 1.44 -13.74
CA SER A 202 12.64 2.46 -14.51
C SER A 202 12.08 2.53 -15.94
N ARG A 203 11.86 3.75 -16.42
CA ARG A 203 11.49 4.00 -17.83
C ARG A 203 12.71 4.07 -18.75
N GLU A 204 13.91 3.87 -18.23
CA GLU A 204 15.15 3.94 -18.98
C GLU A 204 15.31 2.72 -19.91
N PRO A 205 15.88 2.89 -21.11
CA PRO A 205 16.04 1.81 -22.08
C PRO A 205 16.82 0.59 -21.53
N GLU A 206 17.82 0.84 -20.70
CA GLU A 206 18.67 -0.20 -20.11
C GLU A 206 17.90 -1.08 -19.12
N GLY A 207 17.06 -0.48 -18.27
CA GLY A 207 16.18 -1.20 -17.36
C GLY A 207 15.15 -2.05 -18.09
N GLN A 208 14.59 -1.54 -19.19
CA GLN A 208 13.66 -2.30 -20.03
C GLN A 208 14.34 -3.50 -20.72
N ALA A 209 15.56 -3.32 -21.22
CA ALA A 209 16.33 -4.42 -21.84
C ALA A 209 16.64 -5.53 -20.83
N LEU A 210 17.07 -5.16 -19.62
CA LEU A 210 17.36 -6.13 -18.56
C LEU A 210 16.09 -6.86 -18.09
N ALA A 211 14.96 -6.17 -17.95
CA ALA A 211 13.68 -6.78 -17.62
C ALA A 211 13.26 -7.79 -18.70
N HIS A 212 13.43 -7.45 -19.98
CA HIS A 212 13.14 -8.35 -21.09
C HIS A 212 14.01 -9.62 -21.05
N LEU A 213 15.32 -9.47 -20.85
CA LEU A 213 16.24 -10.61 -20.72
C LEU A 213 15.90 -11.49 -19.50
N THR A 214 15.60 -10.86 -18.36
CA THR A 214 15.18 -11.56 -17.14
C THR A 214 13.93 -12.40 -17.42
N LEU A 215 12.90 -11.81 -18.03
CA LEU A 215 11.66 -12.53 -18.36
C LEU A 215 11.87 -13.64 -19.40
N ARG A 216 12.78 -13.44 -20.36
CA ARG A 216 13.14 -14.45 -21.36
C ARG A 216 13.74 -15.69 -20.69
N LEU A 217 14.71 -15.49 -19.79
CA LEU A 217 15.33 -16.58 -19.02
C LEU A 217 14.34 -17.26 -18.09
N CYS A 218 13.51 -16.50 -17.37
CA CYS A 218 12.45 -17.06 -16.53
C CYS A 218 11.49 -17.95 -17.35
N LYS A 219 11.08 -17.49 -18.53
CA LYS A 219 10.19 -18.24 -19.43
C LYS A 219 10.84 -19.54 -19.92
N ALA A 220 12.10 -19.49 -20.31
CA ALA A 220 12.76 -20.64 -20.91
C ALA A 220 13.22 -21.69 -19.89
N LEU A 221 13.63 -21.26 -18.69
CA LEU A 221 14.24 -22.12 -17.68
C LEU A 221 13.30 -22.45 -16.51
N GLY A 222 12.14 -21.77 -16.41
CA GLY A 222 11.25 -21.87 -15.25
C GLY A 222 11.83 -21.22 -13.98
N TRP A 223 12.84 -20.37 -14.14
CA TRP A 223 13.49 -19.65 -13.05
C TRP A 223 12.65 -18.47 -12.57
N THR A 224 12.85 -18.06 -11.32
CA THR A 224 12.36 -16.79 -10.80
C THR A 224 13.31 -15.66 -11.17
N PRO A 225 12.86 -14.39 -11.20
CA PRO A 225 13.74 -13.25 -11.41
C PRO A 225 14.94 -13.24 -10.44
N SER A 226 14.74 -13.52 -9.16
CA SER A 226 15.84 -13.59 -8.19
C SER A 226 16.86 -14.68 -8.52
N GLN A 227 16.42 -15.85 -9.01
CA GLN A 227 17.35 -16.89 -9.46
C GLN A 227 18.20 -16.44 -10.67
N VAL A 228 17.63 -15.65 -11.59
CA VAL A 228 18.37 -15.07 -12.72
C VAL A 228 19.42 -14.06 -12.23
N TRP A 229 19.07 -13.24 -11.24
CA TRP A 229 19.92 -12.16 -10.75
C TRP A 229 21.01 -12.62 -9.78
N GLU A 230 20.77 -13.70 -9.04
CA GLU A 230 21.78 -14.34 -8.19
C GLU A 230 22.74 -15.24 -9.00
N ALA A 231 22.40 -15.59 -10.24
CA ALA A 231 23.24 -16.40 -11.09
C ALA A 231 24.51 -15.63 -11.51
N PRO A 232 25.69 -16.27 -11.55
CA PRO A 232 26.90 -15.64 -12.07
C PRO A 232 26.70 -15.13 -13.51
N ALA A 233 27.13 -13.90 -13.81
CA ALA A 233 26.94 -13.28 -15.13
C ALA A 233 27.42 -14.16 -16.29
N ALA A 234 28.58 -14.79 -16.15
CA ALA A 234 29.11 -15.70 -17.17
C ALA A 234 28.20 -16.91 -17.46
N GLU A 235 27.42 -17.35 -16.47
CA GLU A 235 26.46 -18.43 -16.66
C GLU A 235 25.19 -17.92 -17.35
N VAL A 236 24.72 -16.72 -16.97
CA VAL A 236 23.61 -16.04 -17.65
C VAL A 236 23.93 -15.83 -19.14
N ASP A 237 25.13 -15.36 -19.47
CA ASP A 237 25.58 -15.15 -20.86
C ASP A 237 25.60 -16.45 -21.67
N ARG A 238 26.05 -17.55 -21.06
CA ARG A 238 26.04 -18.88 -21.69
C ARG A 238 24.62 -19.36 -21.95
N LEU A 239 23.73 -19.21 -20.97
CA LEU A 239 22.33 -19.62 -21.10
C LEU A 239 21.62 -18.80 -22.18
N LEU A 240 21.84 -17.49 -22.24
CA LEU A 240 21.33 -16.65 -23.33
C LEU A 240 21.84 -17.10 -24.69
N SER A 241 23.15 -17.38 -24.79
CA SER A 241 23.75 -17.89 -26.03
C SER A 241 23.14 -19.23 -26.46
N LEU A 242 22.86 -20.13 -25.52
CA LEU A 242 22.19 -21.41 -25.80
C LEU A 242 20.73 -21.21 -26.21
N LEU A 243 20.02 -20.25 -25.61
CA LEU A 243 18.66 -19.90 -25.99
C LEU A 243 18.61 -19.32 -27.41
N ASP A 244 19.57 -18.50 -27.81
CA ASP A 244 19.66 -17.97 -29.18
C ASP A 244 19.86 -19.07 -30.23
N VAL A 245 20.45 -20.21 -29.86
CA VAL A 245 20.61 -21.37 -30.76
C VAL A 245 19.31 -22.17 -30.90
N VAL A 246 18.48 -22.21 -29.86
CA VAL A 246 17.28 -23.06 -29.80
C VAL A 246 16.00 -22.30 -30.19
N GLU A 247 15.91 -21.01 -29.86
CA GLU A 247 14.80 -20.16 -30.28
C GLU A 247 15.00 -19.77 -31.74
N VAL A 248 14.28 -20.47 -32.63
CA VAL A 248 14.20 -20.08 -34.05
C VAL A 248 13.64 -18.65 -34.11
N PRO A 249 14.36 -17.69 -34.68
CA PRO A 249 13.82 -16.34 -34.84
C PRO A 249 12.55 -16.44 -35.68
N ALA A 250 11.45 -15.87 -35.17
CA ALA A 250 10.23 -15.75 -35.94
C ALA A 250 10.59 -15.11 -37.29
N PRO A 251 10.10 -15.64 -38.43
CA PRO A 251 10.42 -15.07 -39.73
C PRO A 251 10.05 -13.58 -39.68
N ALA A 252 11.03 -12.73 -39.97
CA ALA A 252 10.82 -11.29 -40.03
C ALA A 252 9.57 -11.02 -40.85
N ALA A 253 8.61 -10.28 -40.27
CA ALA A 253 7.44 -9.84 -41.01
C ALA A 253 7.95 -9.20 -42.31
N ALA A 254 7.56 -9.77 -43.44
CA ALA A 254 7.94 -9.27 -44.74
C ALA A 254 7.64 -7.76 -44.77
N PRO A 255 8.53 -6.92 -45.35
CA PRO A 255 8.23 -5.50 -45.47
C PRO A 255 6.86 -5.38 -46.11
N ALA A 256 5.98 -4.55 -45.53
CA ALA A 256 4.66 -4.28 -46.06
C ALA A 256 4.81 -3.70 -47.48
N GLY A 257 4.90 -4.58 -48.46
CA GLY A 257 4.98 -4.28 -49.87
C GLY A 257 3.63 -3.72 -50.28
N ALA A 258 3.66 -2.45 -50.70
CA ALA A 258 2.63 -1.72 -51.42
C ALA A 258 1.29 -2.46 -51.60
N SER A 259 0.29 -2.02 -50.83
CA SER A 259 -1.12 -2.29 -51.11
C SER A 259 -1.43 -1.85 -52.54
N GLY A 260 -1.63 -2.82 -53.43
CA GLY A 260 -1.99 -2.59 -54.82
C GLY A 260 -2.67 -3.83 -55.37
N LEU A 261 -3.84 -3.63 -55.99
CA LEU A 261 -4.69 -4.65 -56.61
C LEU A 261 -4.00 -5.61 -57.62
N ALA A 262 -2.70 -5.42 -57.88
CA ALA A 262 -1.87 -6.27 -58.72
C ALA A 262 -1.39 -7.57 -58.03
N SER A 263 -1.64 -7.75 -56.72
CA SER A 263 -1.28 -8.97 -55.98
C SER A 263 -2.35 -10.08 -56.03
N HIS A 264 -3.46 -9.87 -56.74
CA HIS A 264 -4.54 -10.85 -56.91
C HIS A 264 -4.75 -11.12 -58.42
N PRO A 265 -4.36 -12.29 -58.96
CA PRO A 265 -4.51 -12.63 -60.37
C PRO A 265 -5.98 -12.80 -60.84
N ASP A 266 -6.93 -12.64 -59.92
CA ASP A 266 -8.36 -12.82 -60.03
C ASP A 266 -9.17 -11.52 -59.78
N ALA A 267 -8.50 -10.38 -59.62
CA ALA A 267 -9.17 -9.09 -59.49
C ALA A 267 -9.71 -8.59 -60.85
N VAL A 268 -11.03 -8.60 -61.02
CA VAL A 268 -11.72 -8.03 -62.18
C VAL A 268 -12.00 -6.54 -61.92
N VAL A 269 -11.42 -5.67 -62.75
CA VAL A 269 -11.73 -4.23 -62.75
C VAL A 269 -13.01 -4.00 -63.56
N ILE A 270 -14.08 -3.57 -62.90
CA ILE A 270 -15.32 -3.13 -63.57
C ILE A 270 -15.18 -1.63 -63.85
N GLN A 271 -15.02 -1.25 -65.12
CA GLN A 271 -15.18 0.14 -65.55
C GLN A 271 -16.67 0.43 -65.69
N VAL A 272 -17.15 1.42 -64.95
CA VAL A 272 -18.47 2.03 -65.16
C VAL A 272 -18.21 3.32 -65.95
N GLU A 273 -18.58 3.33 -67.23
CA GLU A 273 -18.68 4.56 -68.00
C GLU A 273 -19.95 5.30 -67.60
N GLU A 274 -19.84 6.58 -67.23
CA GLU A 274 -21.01 7.45 -67.05
C GLU A 274 -21.56 7.84 -68.43
N GLY A 275 -22.79 7.39 -68.70
CA GLY A 275 -23.63 7.80 -69.83
C GLY A 275 -25.10 7.71 -69.45
#